data_AF-A0A9P5ARE3-F1
#
_entry.id   AF-A0A9P5ARE3-F1
#
_cell.length_a   1.000
_cell.length_b   1.000
_cell.length_c   1.000
_cell.angle_alpha   90.00
_cell.angle_beta   90.00
_cell.angle_gamma   90.00
#
_symmetry.space_group_name_H-M   'P 1'
#
loop_
_entity.id
_entity.type
_entity.pdbx_description
1 polymer ?
#
loop_
_entity_poly.entity_id
_entity_poly.type
_entity_poly.pdbx_seq_one_letter_code
_entity_poly.pdbx_strand_id
1 'polypeptide(L)'
;MSTKKSMRCLMARITGSHRPRLTIQPDYDYVFVSGTGDDAQGQYLRGNLSLFIPEGQSITNVQLKLTCRMWLGDHKVDTEDEVKWQRHENTVHQWEPFNVVDKVGVPFKTGKKFEWPFELFIRGDQEESFKGCTRCNITYLLEAWTVHHGSSGSFKTFAPIRIIRTPGRTSYELMDPATVQGKWSEKAEYNVSIRHRAIALGGLVPIEAQLTTISPTAKITKARFYLREKHDVENSSGAAGSLYEGQRVVTEWPLELKDEPQHRWQQCLHLPIAVRNCSPDFSVCGVSITHTLHFEVTVNKNGTITEEEISMPIHLFISPELPVNGWGVFVRDHAIAAKEVKNLLAEGIRVPPKYCKGDFVVEDYEVPPPAYSES
;
A
#
# COMPACT_ATOMS: atom_id res chain seq x y z
N MET A 1 -37.03 17.16 27.64
CA MET A 1 -36.60 15.75 27.43
C MET A 1 -35.06 15.60 27.38
N SER A 2 -34.29 16.31 28.23
CA SER A 2 -32.81 16.33 28.14
C SER A 2 -32.06 15.78 29.37
N THR A 3 -32.78 15.28 30.39
CA THR A 3 -32.16 14.87 31.67
C THR A 3 -31.94 13.35 31.81
N LYS A 4 -32.53 12.51 30.94
CA LYS A 4 -32.38 11.05 31.02
C LYS A 4 -31.10 10.49 30.36
N LYS A 5 -30.47 11.22 29.42
CA LYS A 5 -29.23 10.78 28.75
C LYS A 5 -27.98 11.01 29.61
N SER A 6 -27.95 12.09 30.41
CA SER A 6 -26.81 12.42 31.29
C SER A 6 -26.67 11.45 32.47
N MET A 7 -27.78 11.03 33.09
CA MET A 7 -27.78 10.06 34.19
C MET A 7 -27.38 8.64 33.79
N ARG A 8 -27.65 8.20 32.55
CA ARG A 8 -27.20 6.87 32.06
C ARG A 8 -25.68 6.80 31.88
N CYS A 9 -25.05 7.92 31.52
CA CYS A 9 -23.60 8.02 31.35
C CYS A 9 -22.87 8.15 32.70
N LEU A 10 -23.48 8.83 33.68
CA LEU A 10 -22.94 8.91 35.05
C LEU A 10 -23.13 7.59 35.82
N MET A 11 -24.27 6.92 35.70
CA MET A 11 -24.51 5.62 36.35
C MET A 11 -23.62 4.52 35.77
N ALA A 12 -23.30 4.54 34.46
CA ALA A 12 -22.32 3.61 33.88
C ALA A 12 -20.89 3.80 34.44
N ARG A 13 -20.55 5.00 34.94
CA ARG A 13 -19.28 5.26 35.65
C ARG A 13 -19.31 4.86 37.13
N ILE A 14 -20.50 4.67 37.72
CA ILE A 14 -20.67 4.42 39.16
C ILE A 14 -21.07 2.95 39.44
N THR A 15 -21.64 2.23 38.47
CA THR A 15 -22.04 0.80 38.62
C THR A 15 -21.44 -0.14 37.57
N GLY A 16 -20.56 0.37 36.69
CA GLY A 16 -19.90 -0.48 35.70
C GLY A 16 -18.82 -1.32 36.35
N SER A 17 -19.05 -2.64 36.47
CA SER A 17 -17.94 -3.60 36.59
C SER A 17 -16.88 -3.22 35.56
N HIS A 18 -15.73 -2.74 36.02
CA HIS A 18 -14.61 -2.45 35.14
C HIS A 18 -14.35 -3.76 34.37
N ARG A 19 -14.30 -3.70 33.03
CA ARG A 19 -13.99 -4.85 32.19
C ARG A 19 -12.48 -4.92 31.95
N PRO A 20 -11.89 -6.11 31.80
CA PRO A 20 -10.53 -6.24 31.33
C PRO A 20 -10.32 -5.46 30.03
N ARG A 21 -9.17 -4.80 29.91
CA ARG A 21 -8.77 -4.07 28.70
C ARG A 21 -7.46 -4.62 28.20
N LEU A 22 -7.50 -5.23 27.02
CA LEU A 22 -6.33 -5.74 26.32
C LEU A 22 -6.03 -4.82 25.13
N THR A 23 -4.77 -4.41 24.96
CA THR A 23 -4.34 -3.49 23.91
C THR A 23 -3.00 -3.93 23.35
N ILE A 24 -2.91 -3.98 22.02
CA ILE A 24 -1.67 -4.20 21.28
C ILE A 24 -1.22 -2.85 20.75
N GLN A 25 0.01 -2.45 21.05
CA GLN A 25 0.59 -1.20 20.58
C GLN A 25 1.94 -1.49 19.91
N PRO A 26 1.96 -1.75 18.59
CA PRO A 26 3.22 -1.84 17.85
C PRO A 26 3.90 -0.47 17.79
N ASP A 27 5.23 -0.44 17.70
CA ASP A 27 5.99 0.80 17.49
C ASP A 27 5.60 1.45 16.16
N TYR A 28 5.46 0.59 15.13
CA TYR A 28 4.88 0.88 13.83
C TYR A 28 3.99 -0.28 13.43
N ASP A 29 2.83 0.00 12.85
CA ASP A 29 1.92 -1.01 12.30
C ASP A 29 2.30 -1.43 10.88
N TYR A 30 3.57 -1.25 10.52
CA TYR A 30 4.18 -1.68 9.28
C TYR A 30 5.64 -2.07 9.49
N VAL A 31 6.17 -2.90 8.58
CA VAL A 31 7.55 -3.38 8.55
C VAL A 31 8.03 -3.39 7.10
N PHE A 32 9.25 -2.91 6.86
CA PHE A 32 9.91 -2.96 5.58
C PHE A 32 10.79 -4.20 5.46
N VAL A 33 10.62 -4.91 4.36
CA VAL A 33 11.57 -5.91 3.85
C VAL A 33 12.12 -5.39 2.52
N SER A 34 13.33 -5.78 2.14
CA SER A 34 13.94 -5.34 0.88
C SER A 34 14.31 -6.52 0.00
N GLY A 35 14.25 -6.34 -1.32
CA GLY A 35 14.73 -7.32 -2.30
C GLY A 35 13.91 -8.62 -2.33
N THR A 36 14.40 -9.61 -3.05
CA THR A 36 13.85 -10.98 -3.12
C THR A 36 15.01 -11.97 -3.23
N GLY A 37 14.76 -13.26 -2.98
CA GLY A 37 15.79 -14.29 -3.05
C GLY A 37 17.00 -13.98 -2.15
N ASP A 38 18.20 -13.96 -2.73
CA ASP A 38 19.45 -13.72 -2.01
C ASP A 38 19.62 -12.27 -1.51
N ASP A 39 18.88 -11.30 -2.07
CA ASP A 39 18.91 -9.90 -1.64
C ASP A 39 17.83 -9.58 -0.59
N ALA A 40 17.11 -10.61 -0.13
CA ALA A 40 16.02 -10.47 0.83
C ALA A 40 16.54 -10.06 2.22
N GLN A 41 16.20 -8.86 2.69
CA GLN A 41 16.54 -8.39 4.04
C GLN A 41 15.27 -8.20 4.90
N GLY A 42 15.34 -8.71 6.12
CA GLY A 42 14.27 -8.64 7.12
C GLY A 42 14.37 -7.43 8.04
N GLN A 43 13.34 -7.21 8.85
CA GLN A 43 13.29 -6.14 9.86
C GLN A 43 12.51 -6.59 11.09
N TYR A 44 12.83 -5.99 12.25
CA TYR A 44 12.11 -6.25 13.49
C TYR A 44 10.73 -5.58 13.52
N LEU A 45 9.71 -6.36 13.87
CA LEU A 45 8.42 -5.90 14.39
C LEU A 45 8.52 -5.84 15.92
N ARG A 46 8.20 -4.69 16.50
CA ARG A 46 8.28 -4.44 17.95
C ARG A 46 7.05 -3.73 18.46
N GLY A 47 6.83 -3.83 19.77
CA GLY A 47 5.81 -3.05 20.45
C GLY A 47 5.57 -3.54 21.87
N ASN A 48 4.46 -3.08 22.43
CA ASN A 48 4.02 -3.43 23.77
C ASN A 48 2.60 -4.00 23.78
N LEU A 49 2.40 -5.03 24.58
CA LEU A 49 1.10 -5.61 24.91
C LEU A 49 0.71 -5.15 26.31
N SER A 50 -0.46 -4.53 26.45
CA SER A 50 -0.97 -4.01 27.72
C SER A 50 -2.26 -4.72 28.12
N LEU A 51 -2.33 -5.18 29.37
CA LEU A 51 -3.54 -5.74 29.97
C LEU A 51 -3.88 -5.01 31.27
N PHE A 52 -5.07 -4.44 31.36
CA PHE A 52 -5.66 -4.03 32.63
C PHE A 52 -6.66 -5.09 33.11
N ILE A 53 -6.47 -5.58 34.33
CA ILE A 53 -7.33 -6.54 35.01
C ILE A 53 -8.04 -5.82 36.16
N PRO A 54 -9.36 -5.66 36.11
CA PRO A 54 -10.20 -5.20 37.21
C PRO A 54 -10.12 -6.06 38.47
N GLU A 55 -10.51 -5.50 39.60
CA GLU A 55 -10.78 -6.28 40.82
C GLU A 55 -11.83 -7.37 40.57
N GLY A 56 -11.65 -8.54 41.19
CA GLY A 56 -12.59 -9.66 41.12
C GLY A 56 -12.50 -10.51 39.85
N GLN A 57 -11.55 -10.24 38.96
CA GLN A 57 -11.30 -11.04 37.76
C GLN A 57 -10.08 -11.96 37.93
N SER A 58 -10.12 -13.14 37.31
CA SER A 58 -8.99 -14.06 37.23
C SER A 58 -8.62 -14.29 35.76
N ILE A 59 -7.45 -13.83 35.35
CA ILE A 59 -6.85 -14.07 34.03
C ILE A 59 -5.48 -14.72 34.28
N THR A 60 -5.22 -15.82 33.59
CA THR A 60 -4.00 -16.61 33.74
C THR A 60 -2.86 -16.03 32.90
N ASN A 61 -3.12 -15.80 31.63
CA ASN A 61 -2.14 -15.25 30.69
C ASN A 61 -2.83 -14.53 29.53
N VAL A 62 -2.00 -13.88 28.73
CA VAL A 62 -2.36 -13.36 27.41
C VAL A 62 -1.57 -14.14 26.36
N GLN A 63 -2.24 -14.52 25.29
CA GLN A 63 -1.64 -15.10 24.10
C GLN A 63 -1.50 -14.00 23.05
N LEU A 64 -0.45 -14.07 22.23
CA LEU A 64 -0.23 -13.20 21.08
C LEU A 64 0.24 -14.07 19.92
N LYS A 65 -0.29 -13.83 18.73
CA LYS A 65 0.22 -14.41 17.49
C LYS A 65 0.18 -13.40 16.35
N LEU A 66 1.10 -13.56 15.40
CA LEU A 66 1.05 -12.91 14.10
C LEU A 66 0.49 -13.92 13.10
N THR A 67 -0.63 -13.59 12.49
CA THR A 67 -1.32 -14.44 11.51
C THR A 67 -1.25 -13.78 10.13
N CYS A 68 -0.87 -14.54 9.12
CA CYS A 68 -1.05 -14.19 7.71
C CYS A 68 -2.38 -14.77 7.22
N ARG A 69 -3.24 -13.94 6.63
CA ARG A 69 -4.48 -14.34 5.97
C ARG A 69 -4.42 -13.97 4.51
N MET A 70 -4.52 -14.99 3.67
CA MET A 70 -4.55 -14.89 2.22
C MET A 70 -5.91 -15.31 1.70
N TRP A 71 -6.43 -14.50 0.78
CA TRP A 71 -7.68 -14.73 0.06
C TRP A 71 -7.37 -14.72 -1.43
N LEU A 72 -7.67 -15.83 -2.10
CA LEU A 72 -7.50 -16.01 -3.53
C LEU A 72 -8.85 -16.41 -4.15
N GLY A 73 -9.38 -15.58 -5.02
CA GLY A 73 -10.57 -15.86 -5.81
C GLY A 73 -10.20 -16.44 -7.16
N ASP A 74 -10.97 -17.40 -7.66
CA ASP A 74 -10.81 -17.90 -9.03
C ASP A 74 -11.02 -16.76 -10.05
N HIS A 75 -10.10 -16.65 -11.00
CA HIS A 75 -10.13 -15.67 -12.07
C HIS A 75 -10.93 -16.15 -13.31
N LYS A 76 -11.43 -17.39 -13.32
CA LYS A 76 -12.14 -18.00 -14.47
C LYS A 76 -13.55 -17.48 -14.74
N VAL A 77 -14.16 -16.79 -13.79
CA VAL A 77 -15.56 -16.36 -13.89
C VAL A 77 -15.66 -14.84 -13.92
N ASP A 78 -16.54 -14.29 -14.76
CA ASP A 78 -16.65 -12.84 -14.93
C ASP A 78 -17.40 -12.15 -13.79
N THR A 79 -18.33 -12.86 -13.12
CA THR A 79 -19.17 -12.33 -12.04
C THR A 79 -18.63 -12.68 -10.66
N GLU A 80 -18.65 -11.72 -9.72
CA GLU A 80 -18.15 -11.91 -8.35
C GLU A 80 -18.89 -13.01 -7.58
N ASP A 81 -20.20 -13.17 -7.82
CA ASP A 81 -21.06 -14.13 -7.12
C ASP A 81 -20.69 -15.60 -7.40
N GLU A 82 -20.01 -15.86 -8.52
CA GLU A 82 -19.59 -17.20 -8.95
C GLU A 82 -18.12 -17.51 -8.62
N VAL A 83 -17.40 -16.53 -8.05
CA VAL A 83 -15.98 -16.68 -7.70
C VAL A 83 -15.83 -17.69 -6.57
N LYS A 84 -15.06 -18.74 -6.84
CA LYS A 84 -14.63 -19.69 -5.80
C LYS A 84 -13.46 -19.09 -5.04
N TRP A 85 -13.65 -18.90 -3.74
CA TRP A 85 -12.65 -18.36 -2.84
C TRP A 85 -11.86 -19.44 -2.12
N GLN A 86 -10.55 -19.36 -2.19
CA GLN A 86 -9.60 -20.09 -1.37
C GLN A 86 -9.11 -19.16 -0.27
N ARG A 87 -9.21 -19.64 0.97
CA ARG A 87 -8.71 -18.92 2.15
C ARG A 87 -7.59 -19.73 2.78
N HIS A 88 -6.42 -19.12 2.86
CA HIS A 88 -5.27 -19.68 3.54
C HIS A 88 -4.97 -18.81 4.76
N GLU A 89 -4.99 -19.40 5.95
CA GLU A 89 -4.59 -18.75 7.18
C GLU A 89 -3.37 -19.49 7.74
N ASN A 90 -2.27 -18.77 7.95
CA ASN A 90 -1.05 -19.32 8.51
C ASN A 90 -0.62 -18.50 9.73
N THR A 91 -0.19 -19.19 10.79
CA THR A 91 0.44 -18.52 11.93
C THR A 91 1.89 -18.30 11.60
N VAL A 92 2.28 -17.04 11.36
CA VAL A 92 3.66 -16.64 11.10
C VAL A 92 4.51 -16.85 12.34
N HIS A 93 3.97 -16.45 13.49
CA HIS A 93 4.62 -16.60 14.78
C HIS A 93 3.61 -16.59 15.91
N GLN A 94 3.88 -17.36 16.96
CA GLN A 94 3.13 -17.31 18.22
C GLN A 94 4.13 -17.13 19.35
N TRP A 95 3.93 -16.09 20.16
CA TRP A 95 4.76 -15.84 21.32
C TRP A 95 4.39 -16.80 22.46
N GLU A 96 5.35 -17.04 23.34
CA GLU A 96 5.07 -17.71 24.60
C GLU A 96 4.02 -16.93 25.42
N PRO A 97 3.17 -17.62 26.21
CA PRO A 97 2.13 -16.96 26.98
C PRO A 97 2.66 -15.88 27.92
N PHE A 98 2.12 -14.67 27.83
CA PHE A 98 2.42 -13.57 28.74
C PHE A 98 1.68 -13.78 30.05
N ASN A 99 2.38 -14.37 31.02
CA ASN A 99 1.79 -14.76 32.30
C ASN A 99 1.53 -13.57 33.23
N VAL A 100 0.41 -13.66 33.94
CA VAL A 100 0.00 -12.68 34.93
C VAL A 100 0.38 -13.19 36.32
N VAL A 101 1.30 -12.50 37.01
CA VAL A 101 1.83 -12.98 38.31
C VAL A 101 0.96 -12.53 39.48
N ASP A 102 0.23 -13.49 40.07
CA ASP A 102 -0.36 -13.43 41.42
C ASP A 102 -0.53 -14.86 41.98
N LYS A 103 -1.65 -15.53 41.70
CA LYS A 103 -1.86 -16.99 41.82
C LYS A 103 -2.86 -17.43 40.76
N VAL A 104 -2.57 -18.53 40.06
CA VAL A 104 -3.45 -19.05 38.99
C VAL A 104 -4.84 -19.34 39.56
N GLY A 105 -5.88 -18.82 38.90
CA GLY A 105 -7.28 -19.05 39.28
C GLY A 105 -7.79 -18.21 40.46
N VAL A 106 -6.95 -17.40 41.10
CA VAL A 106 -7.37 -16.51 42.19
C VAL A 106 -7.69 -15.12 41.63
N PRO A 107 -8.88 -14.57 41.90
CA PRO A 107 -9.21 -13.22 41.47
C PRO A 107 -8.28 -12.15 42.04
N PHE A 108 -7.95 -11.15 41.23
CA PHE A 108 -7.19 -9.99 41.67
C PHE A 108 -7.97 -9.17 42.70
N LYS A 109 -7.33 -8.84 43.83
CA LYS A 109 -7.94 -8.07 44.93
C LYS A 109 -8.08 -6.58 44.65
N THR A 110 -7.34 -6.08 43.67
CA THR A 110 -7.37 -4.68 43.22
C THR A 110 -7.14 -4.65 41.72
N GLY A 111 -7.54 -3.57 41.05
CA GLY A 111 -7.24 -3.38 39.63
C GLY A 111 -5.73 -3.34 39.38
N LYS A 112 -5.22 -4.14 38.45
CA LYS A 112 -3.79 -4.26 38.14
C LYS A 112 -3.52 -4.13 36.65
N LYS A 113 -2.46 -3.38 36.29
CA LYS A 113 -1.97 -3.23 34.91
C LYS A 113 -0.73 -4.09 34.70
N PHE A 114 -0.64 -4.70 33.54
CA PHE A 114 0.49 -5.49 33.07
C PHE A 114 0.90 -4.99 31.69
N GLU A 115 2.21 -4.96 31.46
CA GLU A 115 2.80 -4.53 30.20
C GLU A 115 3.93 -5.49 29.85
N TRP A 116 3.96 -5.95 28.60
CA TRP A 116 5.01 -6.83 28.10
C TRP A 116 5.49 -6.32 26.74
N PRO A 117 6.82 -6.14 26.55
CA PRO A 117 7.35 -5.92 25.23
C PRO A 117 7.22 -7.19 24.40
N PHE A 118 6.99 -7.04 23.10
CA PHE A 118 7.12 -8.12 22.13
C PHE A 118 8.10 -7.69 21.02
N GLU A 119 8.83 -8.67 20.51
CA GLU A 119 9.73 -8.51 19.37
C GLU A 119 9.60 -9.75 18.48
N LEU A 120 9.63 -9.55 17.17
CA LEU A 120 9.74 -10.59 16.16
C LEU A 120 10.58 -10.08 15.00
N PHE A 121 11.60 -10.84 14.60
CA PHE A 121 12.32 -10.58 13.36
C PHE A 121 11.51 -11.09 12.17
N ILE A 122 10.93 -10.19 11.37
CA ILE A 122 10.27 -10.53 10.11
C ILE A 122 11.35 -10.83 9.08
N ARG A 123 11.36 -12.05 8.56
CA ARG A 123 12.34 -12.49 7.58
C ARG A 123 12.14 -11.78 6.24
N GLY A 124 13.22 -11.57 5.49
CA GLY A 124 13.16 -10.91 4.18
C GLY A 124 12.34 -11.68 3.14
N ASP A 125 12.23 -13.00 3.27
CA ASP A 125 11.44 -13.88 2.40
C ASP A 125 9.95 -13.94 2.79
N GLN A 126 9.54 -13.24 3.84
CA GLN A 126 8.12 -13.16 4.22
C GLN A 126 7.32 -12.43 3.15
N GLU A 127 6.21 -13.02 2.69
CA GLU A 127 5.34 -12.43 1.68
C GLU A 127 4.88 -11.02 2.07
N GLU A 128 4.92 -10.07 1.13
CA GLU A 128 4.46 -8.72 1.43
C GLU A 128 2.92 -8.63 1.47
N SER A 129 2.42 -7.61 2.15
CA SER A 129 0.98 -7.35 2.24
C SER A 129 0.43 -6.77 0.95
N PHE A 130 -0.72 -7.28 0.52
CA PHE A 130 -1.31 -6.91 -0.77
C PHE A 130 -2.83 -6.74 -0.68
N LYS A 131 -3.35 -5.63 -1.23
CA LYS A 131 -4.79 -5.28 -1.29
C LYS A 131 -5.13 -4.48 -2.57
N GLY A 132 -4.50 -4.82 -3.70
CA GLY A 132 -4.63 -4.09 -4.96
C GLY A 132 -5.58 -4.73 -5.99
N CYS A 133 -5.90 -6.02 -5.82
CA CYS A 133 -6.77 -6.80 -6.70
C CYS A 133 -8.04 -7.20 -5.95
N THR A 134 -9.19 -7.21 -6.64
CA THR A 134 -10.46 -7.65 -6.02
C THR A 134 -10.44 -9.13 -5.66
N ARG A 135 -9.58 -9.95 -6.29
CA ARG A 135 -9.53 -11.41 -6.13
C ARG A 135 -8.28 -11.93 -5.41
N CYS A 136 -7.36 -11.06 -5.00
CA CYS A 136 -6.18 -11.47 -4.24
C CYS A 136 -5.89 -10.47 -3.12
N ASN A 137 -5.74 -10.98 -1.89
CA ASN A 137 -5.45 -10.18 -0.72
C ASN A 137 -4.56 -10.95 0.26
N ILE A 138 -3.46 -10.35 0.71
CA ILE A 138 -2.57 -10.85 1.76
C ILE A 138 -2.55 -9.84 2.90
N THR A 139 -2.99 -10.26 4.08
CA THR A 139 -3.06 -9.43 5.29
C THR A 139 -2.35 -10.06 6.48
N TYR A 140 -1.76 -9.22 7.33
CA TYR A 140 -1.14 -9.66 8.58
C TYR A 140 -1.85 -9.03 9.77
N LEU A 141 -2.10 -9.83 10.80
CA LEU A 141 -2.76 -9.40 12.02
C LEU A 141 -1.97 -9.87 13.24
N LEU A 142 -1.61 -8.95 14.12
CA LEU A 142 -1.32 -9.29 15.50
C LEU A 142 -2.66 -9.55 16.20
N GLU A 143 -2.85 -10.76 16.71
CA GLU A 143 -4.06 -11.18 17.40
C GLU A 143 -3.70 -11.53 18.84
N ALA A 144 -4.33 -10.86 19.80
CA ALA A 144 -4.13 -11.12 21.22
C ALA A 144 -5.41 -11.53 21.90
N TRP A 145 -5.32 -12.49 22.83
CA TRP A 145 -6.45 -12.89 23.64
C TRP A 145 -6.06 -13.31 25.05
N THR A 146 -6.99 -13.09 25.98
CA THR A 146 -6.84 -13.51 27.38
C THR A 146 -7.25 -14.97 27.55
N VAL A 147 -6.54 -15.67 28.42
CA VAL A 147 -6.89 -17.02 28.89
C VAL A 147 -7.30 -16.95 30.34
N HIS A 148 -8.45 -17.52 30.64
CA HIS A 148 -9.03 -17.55 31.99
C HIS A 148 -8.95 -18.94 32.59
N HIS A 149 -9.07 -19.00 33.92
CA HIS A 149 -9.29 -20.26 34.62
C HIS A 149 -10.81 -20.56 34.63
N GLY A 150 -11.25 -21.59 33.91
CA GLY A 150 -12.67 -21.96 33.76
C GLY A 150 -13.31 -21.46 32.46
N SER A 151 -14.64 -21.39 32.41
CA SER A 151 -15.40 -21.12 31.16
C SER A 151 -15.75 -19.64 30.92
N SER A 152 -15.04 -18.69 31.54
CA SER A 152 -15.29 -17.28 31.27
C SER A 152 -14.82 -16.89 29.86
N GLY A 153 -15.56 -16.01 29.19
CA GLY A 153 -15.24 -15.60 27.82
C GLY A 153 -13.88 -14.92 27.70
N SER A 154 -13.11 -15.29 26.66
CA SER A 154 -11.83 -14.66 26.33
C SER A 154 -12.05 -13.26 25.75
N PHE A 155 -11.36 -12.26 26.27
CA PHE A 155 -11.22 -10.96 25.61
C PHE A 155 -10.22 -11.06 24.46
N LYS A 156 -10.58 -10.56 23.29
CA LYS A 156 -9.75 -10.56 22.07
C LYS A 156 -9.56 -9.15 21.55
N THR A 157 -8.40 -8.88 20.97
CA THR A 157 -8.12 -7.65 20.22
C THR A 157 -7.15 -7.97 19.09
N PHE A 158 -7.05 -7.10 18.10
CA PHE A 158 -6.10 -7.25 17.01
C PHE A 158 -5.51 -5.91 16.59
N ALA A 159 -4.34 -5.94 15.97
CA ALA A 159 -3.73 -4.82 15.29
C ALA A 159 -3.26 -5.29 13.90
N PRO A 160 -3.72 -4.68 12.81
CA PRO A 160 -3.22 -5.03 11.49
C PRO A 160 -1.78 -4.57 11.33
N ILE A 161 -0.97 -5.40 10.67
CA ILE A 161 0.43 -5.10 10.35
C ILE A 161 0.58 -5.13 8.84
N ARG A 162 1.30 -4.17 8.26
CA ARG A 162 1.66 -4.17 6.84
C ARG A 162 3.12 -4.57 6.65
N ILE A 163 3.35 -5.69 5.98
CA ILE A 163 4.68 -6.03 5.47
C ILE A 163 4.82 -5.37 4.10
N ILE A 164 5.86 -4.56 3.91
CA ILE A 164 6.07 -3.75 2.71
C ILE A 164 7.39 -4.17 2.09
N ARG A 165 7.39 -4.58 0.82
CA ARG A 165 8.62 -4.85 0.10
C ARG A 165 9.10 -3.61 -0.63
N THR A 166 10.40 -3.36 -0.52
CA THR A 166 11.11 -2.33 -1.27
C THR A 166 12.05 -2.98 -2.28
N PRO A 167 12.41 -2.27 -3.37
CA PRO A 167 13.44 -2.74 -4.28
C PRO A 167 14.72 -3.16 -3.55
N GLY A 168 15.38 -4.17 -4.09
CA GLY A 168 16.63 -4.68 -3.56
C GLY A 168 17.78 -3.70 -3.71
N ARG A 169 18.89 -3.94 -2.99
CA ARG A 169 20.12 -3.17 -3.16
C ARG A 169 20.72 -3.38 -4.55
N THR A 170 20.49 -4.54 -5.15
CA THR A 170 20.98 -4.88 -6.49
C THR A 170 20.09 -4.37 -7.63
N SER A 171 18.94 -3.74 -7.32
CA SER A 171 17.99 -3.22 -8.32
C SER A 171 18.44 -1.89 -8.95
N TYR A 172 19.73 -1.76 -9.29
CA TYR A 172 20.33 -0.54 -9.83
C TYR A 172 19.68 -0.07 -11.14
N GLU A 173 19.24 -1.01 -11.98
CA GLU A 173 18.55 -0.72 -13.24
C GLU A 173 17.27 0.11 -13.06
N LEU A 174 16.63 0.02 -11.89
CA LEU A 174 15.45 0.82 -11.59
C LEU A 174 15.80 2.27 -11.27
N MET A 175 17.07 2.55 -11.00
CA MET A 175 17.59 3.88 -10.66
C MET A 175 18.10 4.62 -11.88
N ASP A 176 18.27 3.93 -13.01
CA ASP A 176 18.77 4.52 -14.24
C ASP A 176 17.70 5.39 -14.91
N PRO A 177 18.08 6.56 -15.46
CA PRO A 177 17.21 7.32 -16.33
C PRO A 177 16.73 6.48 -17.51
N ALA A 178 15.46 6.63 -17.86
CA ALA A 178 14.90 5.99 -19.04
C ALA A 178 14.47 7.06 -20.03
N THR A 179 14.83 6.86 -21.30
CA THR A 179 14.45 7.76 -22.40
C THR A 179 13.93 6.93 -23.57
N VAL A 180 12.81 7.35 -24.14
CA VAL A 180 12.21 6.77 -25.34
C VAL A 180 12.08 7.89 -26.37
N GLN A 181 12.72 7.71 -27.51
CA GLN A 181 12.76 8.69 -28.59
C GLN A 181 12.55 8.02 -29.94
N GLY A 182 11.94 8.72 -30.88
CA GLY A 182 11.61 8.17 -32.18
C GLY A 182 10.68 9.06 -32.99
N LYS A 183 10.09 8.49 -34.03
CA LYS A 183 9.18 9.18 -34.95
C LYS A 183 7.95 8.34 -35.22
N TRP A 184 6.78 8.97 -35.20
CA TRP A 184 5.55 8.38 -35.71
C TRP A 184 5.44 8.69 -37.21
N SER A 185 6.15 7.90 -38.03
CA SER A 185 6.20 8.07 -39.48
C SER A 185 6.51 9.54 -39.86
N GLU A 186 5.77 10.10 -40.81
CA GLU A 186 5.83 11.49 -41.28
C GLU A 186 4.91 12.43 -40.47
N LYS A 187 4.55 12.10 -39.22
CA LYS A 187 3.61 12.89 -38.41
C LYS A 187 4.33 13.75 -37.39
N ALA A 188 5.07 13.13 -36.49
CA ALA A 188 5.80 13.82 -35.43
C ALA A 188 7.02 13.02 -34.93
N GLU A 189 8.02 13.74 -34.42
CA GLU A 189 9.18 13.23 -33.68
C GLU A 189 8.96 13.45 -32.19
N TYR A 190 9.28 12.46 -31.37
CA TYR A 190 9.11 12.52 -29.92
C TYR A 190 10.40 12.17 -29.19
N ASN A 191 10.55 12.72 -27.99
CA ASN A 191 11.56 12.34 -27.02
C ASN A 191 10.95 12.49 -25.61
N VAL A 192 10.84 11.40 -24.87
CA VAL A 192 10.26 11.37 -23.52
C VAL A 192 11.25 10.70 -22.58
N SER A 193 11.48 11.32 -21.43
CA SER A 193 12.41 10.81 -20.43
C SER A 193 11.88 10.92 -19.00
N ILE A 194 12.26 9.94 -18.19
CA ILE A 194 12.13 9.92 -16.72
C ILE A 194 13.51 9.79 -16.09
N ARG A 195 13.64 10.29 -14.87
CA ARG A 195 14.92 10.26 -14.14
C ARG A 195 15.30 8.88 -13.60
N HIS A 196 14.31 8.06 -13.25
CA HIS A 196 14.48 6.70 -12.76
C HIS A 196 13.17 5.94 -12.92
N ARG A 197 13.23 4.61 -12.98
CA ARG A 197 12.06 3.73 -13.16
C ARG A 197 11.37 3.36 -11.85
N ALA A 198 12.09 3.30 -10.72
CA ALA A 198 11.51 3.07 -9.40
C ALA A 198 10.84 4.34 -8.86
N ILE A 199 9.51 4.37 -8.81
CA ILE A 199 8.74 5.52 -8.32
C ILE A 199 8.02 5.15 -7.03
N ALA A 200 8.16 5.99 -6.01
CA ALA A 200 7.39 5.87 -4.77
C ALA A 200 5.89 6.10 -5.05
N LEU A 201 5.05 5.14 -4.69
CA LEU A 201 3.59 5.25 -4.74
C LEU A 201 3.11 6.45 -3.90
N GLY A 202 2.15 7.21 -4.42
CA GLY A 202 1.71 8.48 -3.83
C GLY A 202 2.69 9.65 -4.04
N GLY A 203 3.84 9.40 -4.68
CA GLY A 203 4.82 10.41 -5.05
C GLY A 203 4.56 11.04 -6.43
N LEU A 204 5.64 11.45 -7.08
CA LEU A 204 5.63 12.15 -8.37
C LEU A 204 6.50 11.42 -9.39
N VAL A 205 6.10 11.45 -10.67
CA VAL A 205 6.96 11.04 -11.79
C VAL A 205 7.50 12.31 -12.49
N PRO A 206 8.79 12.64 -12.34
CA PRO A 206 9.41 13.73 -13.08
C PRO A 206 9.60 13.34 -14.54
N ILE A 207 9.00 14.11 -15.44
CA ILE A 207 8.99 13.86 -16.88
C ILE A 207 9.57 15.06 -17.62
N GLU A 208 10.45 14.78 -18.58
CA GLU A 208 10.79 15.71 -19.65
C GLU A 208 10.36 15.11 -20.99
N ALA A 209 9.52 15.84 -21.71
CA ALA A 209 8.96 15.40 -22.98
C ALA A 209 9.07 16.50 -24.04
N GLN A 210 9.39 16.10 -25.26
CA GLN A 210 9.46 16.93 -26.44
C GLN A 210 8.71 16.25 -27.57
N LEU A 211 7.95 17.04 -28.32
CA LEU A 211 7.18 16.59 -29.47
C LEU A 211 7.27 17.64 -30.57
N THR A 212 7.66 17.24 -31.77
CA THR A 212 7.81 18.13 -32.92
C THR A 212 7.01 17.59 -34.10
N THR A 213 6.08 18.35 -34.65
CA THR A 213 5.39 17.97 -35.88
C THR A 213 6.34 17.99 -37.06
N ILE A 214 6.30 16.93 -37.88
CA ILE A 214 7.18 16.77 -39.05
C ILE A 214 6.50 17.33 -40.30
N SER A 215 5.20 17.04 -40.48
CA SER A 215 4.43 17.43 -41.66
C SER A 215 3.63 18.70 -41.41
N PRO A 216 3.66 19.71 -42.30
CA PRO A 216 2.82 20.91 -42.17
C PRO A 216 1.32 20.62 -42.15
N THR A 217 0.92 19.49 -42.73
CA THR A 217 -0.48 19.04 -42.75
C THR A 217 -0.89 18.22 -41.52
N ALA A 218 0.05 17.94 -40.62
CA ALA A 218 -0.20 17.24 -39.37
C ALA A 218 -0.34 18.26 -38.23
N LYS A 219 -1.44 18.17 -37.48
CA LYS A 219 -1.71 18.97 -36.29
C LYS A 219 -1.90 18.07 -35.08
N ILE A 220 -1.16 18.35 -34.00
CA ILE A 220 -1.41 17.71 -32.71
C ILE A 220 -2.68 18.32 -32.11
N THR A 221 -3.65 17.48 -31.77
CA THR A 221 -4.95 17.93 -31.23
C THR A 221 -5.13 17.57 -29.77
N LYS A 222 -4.47 16.51 -29.30
CA LYS A 222 -4.41 16.12 -27.88
C LYS A 222 -3.06 15.49 -27.57
N ALA A 223 -2.59 15.67 -26.34
CA ALA A 223 -1.48 14.92 -25.79
C ALA A 223 -1.75 14.66 -24.30
N ARG A 224 -1.43 13.47 -23.82
CA ARG A 224 -1.56 13.11 -22.41
C ARG A 224 -0.50 12.09 -22.00
N PHE A 225 -0.18 12.09 -20.72
CA PHE A 225 0.37 10.90 -20.07
C PHE A 225 -0.76 10.13 -19.41
N TYR A 226 -0.63 8.81 -19.33
CA TYR A 226 -1.48 8.01 -18.46
C TYR A 226 -0.73 6.81 -17.92
N LEU A 227 -1.14 6.35 -16.75
CA LEU A 227 -0.54 5.19 -16.09
C LEU A 227 -1.46 3.98 -16.23
N ARG A 228 -0.93 2.91 -16.81
CA ARG A 228 -1.61 1.63 -16.94
C ARG A 228 -1.10 0.66 -15.90
N GLU A 229 -2.01 0.07 -15.14
CA GLU A 229 -1.74 -1.05 -14.24
C GLU A 229 -2.23 -2.33 -14.91
N LYS A 230 -1.34 -3.33 -15.02
CA LYS A 230 -1.61 -4.65 -15.57
C LYS A 230 -1.57 -5.69 -14.46
N HIS A 231 -2.57 -6.56 -14.41
CA HIS A 231 -2.73 -7.65 -13.46
C HIS A 231 -2.63 -8.96 -14.21
N ASP A 232 -1.65 -9.79 -13.87
CA ASP A 232 -1.51 -11.14 -14.40
C ASP A 232 -1.71 -12.14 -13.27
N VAL A 233 -2.47 -13.21 -13.54
CA VAL A 233 -2.65 -14.32 -12.61
C VAL A 233 -2.35 -15.64 -13.29
N GLU A 234 -1.35 -16.34 -12.75
CA GLU A 234 -0.94 -17.69 -13.12
C GLU A 234 -1.94 -18.70 -12.57
N ASN A 235 -2.41 -19.60 -13.45
CA ASN A 235 -3.31 -20.67 -13.06
C ASN A 235 -2.51 -21.88 -12.55
N SER A 236 -2.69 -22.23 -11.28
CA SER A 236 -2.04 -23.38 -10.64
C SER A 236 -2.59 -24.76 -11.07
N SER A 237 -3.63 -24.79 -11.93
CA SER A 237 -4.25 -26.05 -12.37
C SER A 237 -3.66 -26.60 -13.68
N GLY A 238 -2.36 -26.97 -13.70
CA GLY A 238 -1.71 -27.99 -14.56
C GLY A 238 -1.98 -28.08 -16.08
N ALA A 239 -2.84 -27.26 -16.66
CA ALA A 239 -3.20 -27.22 -18.07
C ALA A 239 -2.68 -25.88 -18.60
N ALA A 240 -1.76 -25.95 -19.55
CA ALA A 240 -1.21 -24.78 -20.22
C ALA A 240 -2.36 -23.88 -20.73
N GLY A 241 -2.41 -22.63 -20.27
CA GLY A 241 -3.00 -21.56 -21.05
C GLY A 241 -4.33 -20.96 -20.60
N SER A 242 -4.50 -20.61 -19.32
CA SER A 242 -5.32 -19.42 -19.04
C SER A 242 -4.67 -18.58 -17.96
N LEU A 243 -3.86 -17.62 -18.41
CA LEU A 243 -3.44 -16.46 -17.63
C LEU A 243 -4.64 -15.52 -17.61
N TYR A 244 -5.13 -15.17 -16.44
CA TYR A 244 -6.03 -14.02 -16.37
C TYR A 244 -5.19 -12.77 -16.52
N GLU A 245 -5.49 -11.97 -17.53
CA GLU A 245 -4.87 -10.66 -17.76
C GLU A 245 -5.96 -9.59 -17.63
N GLY A 246 -5.81 -8.73 -16.61
CA GLY A 246 -6.60 -7.53 -16.42
C GLY A 246 -5.75 -6.28 -16.64
N GLN A 247 -6.36 -5.20 -17.13
CA GLN A 247 -5.69 -3.91 -17.22
C GLN A 247 -6.65 -2.78 -16.85
N ARG A 248 -6.11 -1.73 -16.21
CA ARG A 248 -6.84 -0.48 -15.98
C ARG A 248 -5.92 0.72 -16.12
N VAL A 249 -6.52 1.84 -16.54
CA VAL A 249 -5.86 3.15 -16.43
C VAL A 249 -6.13 3.67 -15.02
N VAL A 250 -5.07 3.82 -14.21
CA VAL A 250 -5.19 4.24 -12.80
C VAL A 250 -5.21 5.76 -12.65
N THR A 251 -4.60 6.49 -13.57
CA THR A 251 -4.61 7.97 -13.61
C THR A 251 -4.14 8.50 -14.96
N GLU A 252 -4.48 9.75 -15.26
CA GLU A 252 -4.20 10.44 -16.52
C GLU A 252 -3.81 11.90 -16.28
N TRP A 253 -2.90 12.42 -17.09
CA TRP A 253 -2.41 13.79 -17.03
C TRP A 253 -2.45 14.41 -18.43
N PRO A 254 -3.51 15.17 -18.76
CA PRO A 254 -3.59 15.87 -20.04
C PRO A 254 -2.52 16.97 -20.11
N LEU A 255 -1.98 17.18 -21.30
CA LEU A 255 -0.93 18.15 -21.56
C LEU A 255 -1.49 19.36 -22.31
N GLU A 256 -1.08 20.54 -21.88
CA GLU A 256 -1.41 21.77 -22.58
C GLU A 256 -0.65 21.86 -23.91
N LEU A 257 -1.40 22.10 -24.98
CA LEU A 257 -0.87 22.33 -26.33
C LEU A 257 -0.84 23.83 -26.61
N LYS A 258 0.23 24.28 -27.25
CA LYS A 258 0.36 25.63 -27.81
C LYS A 258 0.17 25.56 -29.31
N ASP A 259 -0.15 26.68 -29.97
CA ASP A 259 -0.23 26.73 -31.44
C ASP A 259 1.18 26.86 -32.06
N GLU A 260 2.05 25.90 -31.74
CA GLU A 260 3.44 25.83 -32.16
C GLU A 260 3.74 24.41 -32.70
N PRO A 261 4.62 24.26 -33.71
CA PRO A 261 4.97 22.94 -34.24
C PRO A 261 5.80 22.11 -33.26
N GLN A 262 6.44 22.75 -32.27
CA GLN A 262 7.24 22.11 -31.25
C GLN A 262 6.59 22.31 -29.87
N HIS A 263 6.48 21.24 -29.11
CA HIS A 263 6.02 21.23 -27.73
C HIS A 263 7.12 20.70 -26.83
N ARG A 264 7.24 21.32 -25.66
CA ARG A 264 8.14 20.87 -24.60
C ARG A 264 7.40 20.91 -23.27
N TRP A 265 7.40 19.79 -22.56
CA TRP A 265 6.81 19.65 -21.24
C TRP A 265 7.88 19.22 -20.25
N GLN A 266 7.92 19.91 -19.11
CA GLN A 266 8.65 19.48 -17.93
C GLN A 266 7.64 19.46 -16.79
N GLN A 267 7.22 18.26 -16.40
CA GLN A 267 6.12 18.07 -15.46
C GLN A 267 6.48 17.08 -14.35
N CYS A 268 5.71 17.14 -13.27
CA CYS A 268 5.71 16.15 -12.21
C CYS A 268 4.32 15.53 -12.14
N LEU A 269 4.19 14.31 -12.64
CA LEU A 269 2.92 13.60 -12.71
C LEU A 269 2.57 13.05 -11.32
N HIS A 270 1.43 13.45 -10.75
CA HIS A 270 1.04 13.09 -9.38
C HIS A 270 0.42 11.71 -9.33
N LEU A 271 1.02 10.78 -8.57
CA LEU A 271 0.49 9.44 -8.41
C LEU A 271 -0.67 9.41 -7.40
N PRO A 272 -1.64 8.47 -7.57
CA PRO A 272 -2.70 8.30 -6.60
C PRO A 272 -2.16 7.96 -5.20
N ILE A 273 -2.76 8.59 -4.19
CA ILE A 273 -2.42 8.43 -2.76
C ILE A 273 -3.34 7.43 -2.05
N ALA A 274 -4.23 6.75 -2.78
CA ALA A 274 -5.10 5.73 -2.22
C ALA A 274 -4.65 4.39 -2.80
N VAL A 275 -4.17 3.48 -1.95
CA VAL A 275 -3.62 2.17 -2.38
C VAL A 275 -4.67 1.31 -3.11
N ARG A 276 -5.95 1.54 -2.84
CA ARG A 276 -7.06 0.92 -3.59
C ARG A 276 -7.18 1.40 -5.05
N ASN A 277 -6.75 2.62 -5.33
CA ASN A 277 -6.83 3.25 -6.66
C ASN A 277 -5.58 2.92 -7.50
N CYS A 278 -4.43 2.71 -6.85
CA CYS A 278 -3.17 2.33 -7.48
C CYS A 278 -2.34 1.56 -6.44
N SER A 279 -1.95 0.35 -6.79
CA SER A 279 -1.16 -0.52 -5.92
C SER A 279 0.34 -0.38 -6.23
N PRO A 280 1.26 -0.77 -5.32
CA PRO A 280 2.64 -0.97 -5.73
C PRO A 280 2.72 -2.15 -6.71
N ASP A 281 3.80 -2.21 -7.48
CA ASP A 281 4.19 -3.43 -8.19
C ASP A 281 4.34 -4.57 -7.19
N PHE A 282 3.92 -5.75 -7.60
CA PHE A 282 3.81 -6.92 -6.73
C PHE A 282 3.94 -8.18 -7.56
N SER A 283 4.55 -9.23 -6.99
CA SER A 283 4.57 -10.56 -7.61
C SER A 283 4.70 -11.64 -6.54
N VAL A 284 3.57 -12.22 -6.12
CA VAL A 284 3.50 -13.28 -5.11
C VAL A 284 2.32 -14.20 -5.39
N CYS A 285 2.47 -15.50 -5.11
CA CYS A 285 1.42 -16.52 -5.25
C CYS A 285 0.78 -16.58 -6.64
N GLY A 286 1.58 -16.41 -7.69
CA GLY A 286 1.10 -16.42 -9.07
C GLY A 286 0.29 -15.19 -9.45
N VAL A 287 0.22 -14.15 -8.61
CA VAL A 287 -0.41 -12.86 -8.93
C VAL A 287 0.69 -11.83 -9.12
N SER A 288 0.69 -11.13 -10.25
CA SER A 288 1.57 -9.98 -10.47
C SER A 288 0.83 -8.73 -10.90
N ILE A 289 1.28 -7.60 -10.35
CA ILE A 289 0.87 -6.27 -10.78
C ILE A 289 2.10 -5.53 -11.28
N THR A 290 1.97 -4.95 -12.47
CA THR A 290 3.03 -4.14 -13.11
C THR A 290 2.46 -2.84 -13.65
N HIS A 291 3.31 -1.81 -13.71
CA HIS A 291 2.91 -0.49 -14.16
C HIS A 291 3.68 -0.05 -15.41
N THR A 292 2.95 0.54 -16.35
CA THR A 292 3.52 1.13 -17.57
C THR A 292 3.02 2.55 -17.73
N LEU A 293 3.95 3.50 -17.87
CA LEU A 293 3.63 4.88 -18.20
C LEU A 293 3.53 5.03 -19.71
N HIS A 294 2.44 5.62 -20.17
CA HIS A 294 2.17 5.85 -21.59
C HIS A 294 2.17 7.34 -21.90
N PHE A 295 2.74 7.70 -23.05
CA PHE A 295 2.60 9.02 -23.67
C PHE A 295 1.81 8.86 -24.96
N GLU A 296 0.60 9.41 -24.98
CA GLU A 296 -0.34 9.30 -26.08
C GLU A 296 -0.61 10.67 -26.70
N VAL A 297 -0.65 10.70 -28.03
CA VAL A 297 -0.84 11.90 -28.83
C VAL A 297 -1.87 11.63 -29.91
N THR A 298 -2.88 12.48 -29.99
CA THR A 298 -3.83 12.49 -31.11
C THR A 298 -3.32 13.43 -32.19
N VAL A 299 -3.14 12.90 -33.40
CA VAL A 299 -2.68 13.65 -34.57
C VAL A 299 -3.80 13.70 -35.61
N ASN A 300 -4.13 14.90 -36.10
CA ASN A 300 -4.97 15.09 -37.28
C ASN A 300 -4.06 15.40 -38.48
N LYS A 301 -4.02 14.51 -39.48
CA LYS A 301 -3.28 14.71 -40.73
C LYS A 301 -4.23 14.60 -41.91
N ASN A 302 -4.38 15.67 -42.69
CA ASN A 302 -5.29 15.74 -43.85
C ASN A 302 -6.75 15.36 -43.52
N GLY A 303 -7.22 15.64 -42.30
CA GLY A 303 -8.57 15.27 -41.84
C GLY A 303 -8.67 13.86 -41.26
N THR A 304 -7.64 13.03 -41.37
CA THR A 304 -7.56 11.73 -40.71
C THR A 304 -7.01 11.89 -39.30
N ILE A 305 -7.77 11.45 -38.30
CA ILE A 305 -7.37 11.45 -36.90
C ILE A 305 -6.76 10.09 -36.56
N THR A 306 -5.57 10.08 -35.96
CA THR A 306 -4.88 8.89 -35.47
C THR A 306 -4.36 9.11 -34.07
N GLU A 307 -4.43 8.08 -33.24
CA GLU A 307 -3.81 8.05 -31.91
C GLU A 307 -2.48 7.32 -32.01
N GLU A 308 -1.42 7.99 -31.56
CA GLU A 308 -0.05 7.49 -31.55
C GLU A 308 0.43 7.43 -30.11
N GLU A 309 1.16 6.37 -29.76
CA GLU A 309 1.57 6.14 -28.37
C GLU A 309 2.97 5.56 -28.28
N ILE A 310 3.65 5.88 -27.18
CA ILE A 310 4.78 5.10 -26.67
C ILE A 310 4.57 4.73 -25.20
N SER A 311 5.32 3.73 -24.74
CA SER A 311 5.23 3.23 -23.38
C SER A 311 6.61 3.06 -22.73
N MET A 312 6.64 3.21 -21.40
CA MET A 312 7.82 3.04 -20.56
C MET A 312 7.44 2.26 -19.30
N PRO A 313 8.03 1.08 -19.06
CA PRO A 313 7.77 0.36 -17.81
C PRO A 313 8.41 1.12 -16.65
N ILE A 314 7.61 1.28 -15.58
CA ILE A 314 8.03 1.86 -14.31
C ILE A 314 7.72 0.87 -13.19
N HIS A 315 8.41 0.99 -12.08
CA HIS A 315 8.23 0.12 -10.92
C HIS A 315 7.69 0.95 -9.75
N LEU A 316 6.45 0.68 -9.34
CA LEU A 316 5.88 1.37 -8.18
C LEU A 316 6.18 0.63 -6.89
N PHE A 317 6.64 1.33 -5.86
CA PHE A 317 6.89 0.74 -4.53
C PHE A 317 6.45 1.69 -3.42
N ILE A 318 6.22 1.17 -2.21
CA ILE A 318 5.94 2.01 -1.04
C ILE A 318 7.28 2.42 -0.41
N SER A 319 7.51 3.73 -0.31
CA SER A 319 8.76 4.27 0.23
C SER A 319 8.80 4.21 1.77
N PRO A 320 9.97 3.92 2.39
CA PRO A 320 10.18 4.13 3.82
C PRO A 320 9.91 5.56 4.30
N GLU A 321 9.98 6.54 3.41
CA GLU A 321 9.75 7.96 3.73
C GLU A 321 8.28 8.37 3.56
N LEU A 322 7.47 7.52 2.93
CA LEU A 322 6.02 7.68 2.80
C LEU A 322 5.35 6.31 3.03
N PRO A 323 5.45 5.77 4.25
CA PRO A 323 4.99 4.42 4.55
C PRO A 323 3.47 4.33 4.54
N VAL A 324 2.96 3.11 4.38
CA VAL A 324 1.53 2.81 4.48
C VAL A 324 1.32 1.97 5.75
N ASN A 325 0.41 2.40 6.59
CA ASN A 325 0.11 1.75 7.86
C ASN A 325 -0.65 0.42 7.68
N GLY A 326 -0.88 -0.32 8.76
CA GLY A 326 -1.63 -1.59 8.78
C GLY A 326 -3.05 -1.46 8.22
N TRP A 327 -3.58 -0.24 8.23
CA TRP A 327 -4.91 0.13 7.73
C TRP A 327 -4.96 0.46 6.24
N GLY A 328 -3.82 0.47 5.55
CA GLY A 328 -3.75 0.83 4.12
C GLY A 328 -3.77 2.34 3.87
N VAL A 329 -3.47 3.14 4.89
CA VAL A 329 -3.42 4.60 4.83
C VAL A 329 -1.98 5.07 4.86
N PHE A 330 -1.61 6.00 3.99
CA PHE A 330 -0.28 6.62 4.04
C PHE A 330 -0.10 7.38 5.35
N VAL A 331 1.00 7.11 6.04
CA VAL A 331 1.43 7.87 7.22
C VAL A 331 2.08 9.15 6.73
N ARG A 332 1.50 10.29 7.06
CA ARG A 332 2.01 11.61 6.68
C ARG A 332 2.39 12.40 7.93
N ASP A 333 3.64 12.83 8.01
CA ASP A 333 4.09 13.88 8.92
C ASP A 333 4.04 15.24 8.18
N HIS A 334 2.90 15.97 8.27
CA HIS A 334 2.68 17.37 7.84
C HIS A 334 3.01 17.79 6.36
N ALA A 335 2.86 19.09 5.96
CA ALA A 335 2.27 19.57 4.68
C ALA A 335 3.02 20.58 3.63
N ILE A 336 3.10 20.42 2.23
CA ILE A 336 4.07 20.84 1.10
C ILE A 336 3.23 21.44 0.02
N ALA A 337 3.70 22.56 -0.47
CA ALA A 337 3.33 23.16 -1.72
C ALA A 337 4.27 22.77 -2.88
N ALA A 338 3.72 22.75 -4.10
CA ALA A 338 4.38 22.45 -5.38
C ALA A 338 5.67 23.25 -5.72
N LYS A 339 6.01 24.29 -4.95
CA LYS A 339 7.19 25.14 -5.19
C LYS A 339 8.51 24.47 -4.76
N GLU A 340 8.47 23.53 -3.81
CA GLU A 340 9.67 22.87 -3.25
C GLU A 340 10.14 21.66 -4.06
N VAL A 341 9.26 21.04 -4.85
CA VAL A 341 9.59 19.95 -5.79
C VAL A 341 10.66 20.40 -6.80
N LYS A 342 10.62 21.66 -7.25
CA LYS A 342 11.65 22.22 -8.15
C LYS A 342 13.05 22.25 -7.55
N ASN A 343 13.18 22.34 -6.23
CA ASN A 343 14.49 22.34 -5.56
C ASN A 343 15.00 20.91 -5.35
N LEU A 344 14.12 19.94 -5.07
CA LEU A 344 14.47 18.52 -5.07
C LEU A 344 14.89 18.02 -6.46
N LEU A 345 14.35 18.63 -7.52
CA LEU A 345 14.82 18.39 -8.89
C LEU A 345 16.28 18.83 -9.14
N ALA A 346 16.89 19.63 -8.24
CA ALA A 346 18.28 20.11 -8.36
C ALA A 346 19.28 19.35 -7.46
N GLU A 347 18.83 18.60 -6.45
CA GLU A 347 19.71 17.79 -5.61
C GLU A 347 20.04 16.46 -6.31
N GLY A 348 21.32 16.20 -6.53
CA GLY A 348 21.81 14.97 -7.15
C GLY A 348 21.41 13.70 -6.39
N ILE A 349 21.46 12.58 -7.13
CA ILE A 349 21.05 11.23 -6.70
C ILE A 349 21.71 10.86 -5.36
N ARG A 350 20.93 10.69 -4.29
CA ARG A 350 21.34 9.92 -3.10
C ARG A 350 20.85 8.47 -3.27
N VAL A 351 21.58 7.52 -2.69
CA VAL A 351 21.22 6.09 -2.72
C VAL A 351 20.87 5.62 -1.31
N PRO A 352 19.65 5.11 -1.05
CA PRO A 352 18.47 5.21 -1.93
C PRO A 352 18.03 6.68 -2.07
N PRO A 353 17.34 7.06 -3.17
CA PRO A 353 16.88 8.42 -3.34
C PRO A 353 15.96 8.81 -2.21
N LYS A 354 16.03 10.09 -1.84
CA LYS A 354 15.07 10.67 -0.91
C LYS A 354 13.86 11.07 -1.73
N TYR A 355 12.78 10.35 -1.57
CA TYR A 355 11.51 10.54 -2.24
C TYR A 355 10.59 11.51 -1.49
N CYS A 356 10.80 11.76 -0.19
CA CYS A 356 9.91 12.59 0.64
C CYS A 356 10.64 13.38 1.73
N LYS A 357 11.46 14.37 1.35
CA LYS A 357 11.77 15.50 2.24
C LYS A 357 11.12 16.77 1.73
N GLY A 358 9.81 16.78 1.87
CA GLY A 358 9.06 17.97 2.20
C GLY A 358 7.73 17.50 2.76
N ASP A 359 7.26 18.19 3.79
CA ASP A 359 5.91 18.11 4.38
C ASP A 359 4.89 18.51 3.30
N PHE A 360 3.76 17.76 2.87
CA PHE A 360 2.42 17.79 1.97
C PHE A 360 1.01 18.54 2.24
N VAL A 361 0.58 19.69 1.63
CA VAL A 361 -0.76 20.34 1.85
C VAL A 361 -1.68 19.84 0.76
N VAL A 362 -2.67 19.07 1.17
CA VAL A 362 -3.71 18.53 0.32
C VAL A 362 -5.03 19.00 0.92
N GLU A 363 -5.83 19.74 0.13
CA GLU A 363 -7.20 20.08 0.49
C GLU A 363 -8.00 18.79 0.71
N ASP A 364 -8.87 18.83 1.73
CA ASP A 364 -9.62 17.71 2.32
C ASP A 364 -10.12 16.67 1.30
N TYR A 365 -9.38 15.57 1.16
CA TYR A 365 -9.97 14.32 0.69
C TYR A 365 -10.64 13.63 1.88
N GLU A 366 -11.91 13.27 1.71
CA GLU A 366 -12.61 12.39 2.65
C GLU A 366 -11.72 11.18 2.95
N VAL A 367 -11.32 11.04 4.22
CA VAL A 367 -10.63 9.86 4.73
C VAL A 367 -11.56 8.68 4.47
N PRO A 368 -11.22 7.75 3.56
CA PRO A 368 -12.10 6.64 3.30
C PRO A 368 -12.23 5.75 4.54
N PRO A 369 -13.37 5.07 4.72
CA PRO A 369 -13.55 4.18 5.86
C PRO A 369 -12.43 3.13 5.92
N PRO A 370 -12.02 2.72 7.12
CA PRO A 370 -10.96 1.74 7.30
C PRO A 370 -11.29 0.46 6.53
N ALA A 371 -10.31 -0.08 5.80
CA ALA A 371 -10.44 -1.27 4.94
C ALA A 371 -10.71 -2.59 5.69
N TYR A 372 -11.12 -2.51 6.96
CA TYR A 372 -11.51 -3.63 7.82
C TYR A 372 -12.85 -3.37 8.52
N SER A 373 -13.69 -2.48 7.98
CA SER A 373 -15.10 -2.47 8.37
C SER A 373 -15.70 -3.81 7.97
N GLU A 374 -15.85 -4.70 8.94
CA GLU A 374 -16.64 -5.91 8.83
C GLU A 374 -18.05 -5.52 8.34
N SER A 375 -18.46 -6.10 7.21
CA SER A 375 -19.87 -6.41 6.95
C SER A 375 -20.21 -7.72 7.62
#